data_AF-A0A0A0KQA6-F1
#
_entry.id   AF-A0A0A0KQA6-F1
#
_cell.length_a   1.000
_cell.length_b   1.000
_cell.length_c   1.000
_cell.angle_alpha   90.00
_cell.angle_beta   90.00
_cell.angle_gamma   90.00
#
_symmetry.space_group_name_H-M   'P 1'
#
loop_
_entity.id
_entity.type
_entity.pdbx_description
1 polymer ?
#
loop_
_entity_poly.entity_id
_entity_poly.type
_entity_poly.pdbx_seq_one_letter_code
_entity_poly.pdbx_strand_id
1 'polypeptide(L)'
;MADETLASQDLLLPQKIAKILDEARSSNATHNRKLKELCALRLKSKSPLDFLTAFSKTLTPLFNFHRRISSVERLIRFISLFSTSRDPNFASHADDFLEEFLKFLLVASCAANKSARFRACQIVSEIIMRLPDDAEVSSEFWDKVIDHMKVRVQDKVPLVRMFAVRALSRFANDSENGDILNLFLEVIPMEQNPEVRKTILLSLPPSNATLQVIIDCTLDVSESVRKAAYCVLANKFPLQSLR
;
A
#
# COMPACT_ATOMS: atom_id res chain seq x y z
N MET A 1 0.49 -9.02 -43.40
CA MET A 1 1.58 -8.06 -43.16
C MET A 1 1.21 -6.91 -42.20
N ALA A 2 0.06 -6.25 -42.32
CA ALA A 2 -0.35 -5.22 -41.33
C ALA A 2 -0.60 -5.80 -39.92
N ASP A 3 -1.08 -7.05 -39.85
CA ASP A 3 -1.49 -7.72 -38.61
C ASP A 3 -0.30 -8.28 -37.79
N GLU A 4 0.74 -8.80 -38.45
CA GLU A 4 1.99 -9.27 -37.80
C GLU A 4 2.85 -8.12 -37.24
N THR A 5 2.70 -6.92 -37.79
CA THR A 5 3.42 -5.72 -37.32
C THR A 5 2.79 -5.15 -36.05
N LEU A 6 1.48 -5.36 -35.84
CA LEU A 6 0.80 -4.98 -34.60
C LEU A 6 1.17 -5.92 -33.44
N ALA A 7 1.16 -7.24 -33.69
CA ALA A 7 1.46 -8.25 -32.68
C ALA A 7 2.92 -8.20 -32.17
N SER A 8 3.86 -7.86 -33.05
CA SER A 8 5.29 -7.71 -32.70
C SER A 8 5.58 -6.46 -31.87
N GLN A 9 4.80 -5.39 -32.00
CA GLN A 9 4.90 -4.20 -31.14
C GLN A 9 4.29 -4.44 -29.74
N ASP A 10 3.27 -5.28 -29.63
CA ASP A 10 2.57 -5.53 -28.36
C ASP A 10 3.38 -6.43 -27.40
N LEU A 11 4.23 -7.33 -27.93
CA LEU A 11 5.22 -8.08 -27.14
C LEU A 11 6.36 -7.20 -26.59
N LEU A 12 6.63 -6.06 -27.24
CA LEU A 12 7.73 -5.17 -26.88
C LEU A 12 7.43 -4.36 -25.61
N LEU A 13 6.16 -4.01 -25.36
CA LEU A 13 5.78 -3.16 -24.23
C LEU A 13 5.99 -3.87 -22.87
N PRO A 14 5.48 -5.08 -22.62
CA PRO A 14 5.79 -5.83 -21.39
C PRO A 14 7.28 -6.04 -21.16
N GLN A 15 8.05 -6.34 -22.22
CA GLN A 15 9.50 -6.52 -22.14
C GLN A 15 10.23 -5.23 -21.73
N LYS A 16 9.82 -4.09 -22.29
CA LYS A 16 10.34 -2.77 -21.90
C LYS A 16 10.01 -2.44 -20.44
N ILE A 17 8.78 -2.69 -20.01
CA ILE A 17 8.36 -2.50 -18.61
C ILE A 17 9.20 -3.41 -17.70
N ALA A 18 9.33 -4.69 -18.03
CA ALA A 18 10.12 -5.66 -17.25
C ALA A 18 11.56 -5.20 -17.06
N LYS A 19 12.22 -4.76 -18.14
CA LYS A 19 13.59 -4.23 -18.08
C LYS A 19 13.70 -3.03 -17.12
N ILE A 20 12.74 -2.10 -17.17
CA ILE A 20 12.72 -0.94 -16.26
C ILE A 20 12.58 -1.40 -14.81
N LEU A 21 11.65 -2.32 -14.54
CA LEU A 21 11.40 -2.86 -13.20
C LEU A 21 12.62 -3.64 -12.66
N ASP A 22 13.30 -4.40 -13.52
CA ASP A 22 14.52 -5.13 -13.17
C ASP A 22 15.69 -4.20 -12.80
N GLU A 23 15.84 -3.09 -13.52
CA GLU A 23 16.82 -2.06 -13.14
C GLU A 23 16.41 -1.33 -11.85
N ALA A 24 15.12 -1.08 -11.62
CA ALA A 24 14.63 -0.43 -10.40
C ALA A 24 14.78 -1.30 -9.13
N ARG A 25 14.70 -2.63 -9.27
CA ARG A 25 14.96 -3.58 -8.18
C ARG A 25 16.45 -3.83 -7.91
N SER A 26 17.37 -3.14 -8.59
CA SER A 26 18.81 -3.27 -8.33
C SER A 26 19.31 -2.28 -7.26
N SER A 27 18.86 -1.03 -7.30
CA SER A 27 19.26 0.05 -6.39
C SER A 27 18.20 1.15 -6.33
N ASN A 28 18.11 1.87 -5.21
CA ASN A 28 17.26 3.07 -5.11
C ASN A 28 17.79 4.21 -6.00
N ALA A 29 19.09 4.25 -6.30
CA ALA A 29 19.71 5.30 -7.10
C ALA A 29 19.16 5.38 -8.54
N THR A 30 18.62 4.27 -9.06
CA THR A 30 18.04 4.24 -10.41
C THR A 30 16.60 4.73 -10.45
N HIS A 31 15.92 4.89 -9.31
CA HIS A 31 14.47 5.11 -9.24
C HIS A 31 14.04 6.38 -9.98
N ASN A 32 14.70 7.52 -9.76
CA ASN A 32 14.31 8.78 -10.41
C ASN A 32 14.44 8.71 -11.94
N ARG A 33 15.50 8.07 -12.44
CA ARG A 33 15.69 7.88 -13.89
C ARG A 33 14.65 6.92 -14.45
N LYS A 34 14.44 5.78 -13.79
CA LYS A 34 13.49 4.74 -14.22
C LYS A 34 12.04 5.18 -14.14
N LEU A 35 11.73 6.07 -13.19
CA LEU A 35 10.42 6.69 -13.07
C LEU A 35 10.10 7.50 -14.33
N LYS A 36 11.02 8.38 -14.76
CA LYS A 36 10.86 9.17 -15.99
C LYS A 36 10.69 8.28 -17.22
N GLU A 37 11.50 7.22 -17.33
CA GLU A 37 11.40 6.25 -18.44
C GLU A 37 10.03 5.55 -18.46
N LEU A 38 9.52 5.12 -17.30
CA LEU A 38 8.23 4.43 -17.19
C LEU A 38 7.04 5.37 -17.42
N CYS A 39 7.08 6.59 -16.90
CA CYS A 39 6.08 7.62 -17.18
C CYS A 39 6.02 7.95 -18.68
N ALA A 40 7.18 8.13 -19.33
CA ALA A 40 7.23 8.35 -20.77
C ALA A 40 6.69 7.15 -21.57
N LEU A 41 6.91 5.92 -21.09
CA LEU A 41 6.38 4.71 -21.71
C LEU A 41 4.85 4.62 -21.58
N ARG A 42 4.30 5.00 -20.42
CA ARG A 42 2.84 5.10 -20.20
C ARG A 42 2.20 6.11 -21.14
N LEU A 43 2.78 7.32 -21.26
CA LEU A 43 2.27 8.38 -22.14
C LEU A 43 2.33 8.01 -23.62
N LYS A 44 3.31 7.21 -24.04
CA LYS A 44 3.47 6.76 -25.44
C LYS A 44 2.66 5.50 -25.78
N SER A 45 1.96 4.91 -24.82
CA SER A 45 1.20 3.68 -25.05
C SER A 45 -0.05 3.98 -25.88
N LYS A 46 -0.48 3.00 -26.69
CA LYS A 46 -1.63 3.13 -27.60
C LYS A 46 -2.91 3.54 -26.86
N SER A 47 -3.12 2.97 -25.68
CA SER A 47 -4.19 3.33 -24.77
C SER A 47 -3.76 3.17 -23.30
N PRO A 48 -4.44 3.84 -22.35
CA PRO A 48 -4.22 3.62 -20.92
C PRO A 48 -4.41 2.16 -20.49
N LEU A 49 -5.41 1.48 -21.06
CA LEU A 49 -5.73 0.09 -20.74
C LEU A 49 -4.64 -0.88 -21.24
N ASP A 50 -4.04 -0.63 -22.42
CA ASP A 50 -2.95 -1.45 -22.94
C ASP A 50 -1.72 -1.38 -22.02
N PHE A 51 -1.37 -0.17 -21.57
CA PHE A 51 -0.27 0.02 -20.63
C PHE A 51 -0.55 -0.68 -19.30
N LEU A 52 -1.73 -0.46 -18.72
CA LEU A 52 -2.12 -1.09 -17.46
C LEU A 52 -2.08 -2.62 -17.56
N THR A 53 -2.61 -3.17 -18.65
CA THR A 53 -2.62 -4.62 -18.89
C THR A 53 -1.20 -5.16 -18.99
N ALA A 54 -0.32 -4.51 -19.75
CA ALA A 54 1.09 -4.89 -19.87
C ALA A 54 1.83 -4.77 -18.53
N PHE A 55 1.58 -3.68 -17.79
CA PHE A 55 2.18 -3.42 -16.49
C PHE A 55 1.77 -4.48 -15.46
N SER A 56 0.46 -4.70 -15.29
CA SER A 56 -0.10 -5.70 -14.36
C SER A 56 0.37 -7.12 -14.69
N LYS A 57 0.41 -7.50 -15.98
CA LYS A 57 0.97 -8.79 -16.41
C LYS A 57 2.43 -8.94 -15.98
N THR A 58 3.23 -7.89 -16.18
CA THR A 58 4.66 -7.88 -15.80
C THR A 58 4.86 -8.02 -14.29
N LEU A 59 3.92 -7.55 -13.48
CA LEU A 59 3.97 -7.71 -12.02
C LEU A 59 3.60 -9.11 -11.53
N THR A 60 3.00 -9.98 -12.35
CA THR A 60 2.51 -11.31 -11.92
C THR A 60 3.55 -12.14 -11.12
N PRO A 61 4.84 -12.22 -11.50
CA PRO A 61 5.84 -12.93 -10.72
C PRO A 61 6.01 -12.40 -9.28
N LEU A 62 5.83 -11.09 -9.07
CA LEU A 62 5.90 -10.47 -7.74
C LEU A 62 4.78 -11.00 -6.84
N PHE A 63 3.56 -11.16 -7.35
CA PHE A 63 2.40 -11.64 -6.59
C PHE A 63 2.51 -13.11 -6.20
N ASN A 64 3.31 -13.90 -6.91
CA ASN A 64 3.63 -15.28 -6.55
C ASN A 64 4.82 -15.42 -5.58
N PHE A 65 5.46 -14.31 -5.20
CA PHE A 65 6.67 -14.32 -4.36
C PHE A 65 6.42 -13.70 -2.98
N HIS A 66 6.52 -14.49 -1.91
CA HIS A 66 6.18 -14.05 -0.56
C HIS A 66 7.35 -13.51 0.29
N ARG A 67 8.62 -13.69 -0.12
CA ARG A 67 9.77 -13.32 0.73
C ARG A 67 10.06 -11.82 0.67
N ARG A 68 10.42 -11.23 1.80
CA ARG A 68 10.77 -9.80 1.90
C ARG A 68 12.28 -9.58 1.78
N ILE A 69 12.80 -9.76 0.57
CA ILE A 69 14.20 -9.46 0.26
C ILE A 69 14.35 -8.01 -0.22
N SER A 70 15.52 -7.41 -0.03
CA SER A 70 15.74 -5.99 -0.31
C SER A 70 15.43 -5.58 -1.75
N SER A 71 15.69 -6.45 -2.74
CA SER A 71 15.37 -6.15 -4.15
C SER A 71 13.87 -6.01 -4.38
N VAL A 72 13.06 -6.87 -3.74
CA VAL A 72 11.60 -6.82 -3.84
C VAL A 72 11.03 -5.63 -3.09
N GLU A 73 11.53 -5.34 -1.89
CA GLU A 73 11.08 -4.15 -1.14
C GLU A 73 11.42 -2.84 -1.90
N ARG A 74 12.57 -2.81 -2.60
CA ARG A 74 12.92 -1.69 -3.51
C ARG A 74 11.98 -1.60 -4.71
N LEU A 75 11.61 -2.73 -5.30
CA LEU A 75 10.67 -2.78 -6.41
C LEU A 75 9.28 -2.26 -5.99
N ILE A 76 8.78 -2.67 -4.83
CA ILE A 76 7.48 -2.22 -4.31
C ILE A 76 7.49 -0.71 -4.09
N ARG A 77 8.53 -0.17 -3.45
CA ARG A 77 8.68 1.29 -3.30
C ARG A 77 8.73 2.03 -4.63
N PHE A 78 9.34 1.42 -5.66
CA PHE A 78 9.37 2.00 -7.01
C PHE A 78 7.99 1.96 -7.68
N ILE A 79 7.27 0.84 -7.57
CA ILE A 79 5.90 0.71 -8.09
C ILE A 79 5.00 1.77 -7.47
N SER A 80 5.01 1.89 -6.13
CA SER A 80 4.23 2.91 -5.44
C SER A 80 4.66 4.33 -5.81
N LEU A 81 5.96 4.60 -5.95
CA LEU A 81 6.46 5.89 -6.46
C LEU A 81 5.88 6.22 -7.85
N PHE A 82 5.87 5.24 -8.74
CA PHE A 82 5.34 5.40 -10.09
C PHE A 82 3.83 5.63 -10.08
N SER A 83 3.09 4.83 -9.31
CA SER A 83 1.64 4.96 -9.18
C SER A 83 1.21 6.32 -8.64
N THR A 84 2.01 6.95 -7.77
CA THR A 84 1.72 8.27 -7.21
C THR A 84 2.44 9.42 -7.93
N SER A 85 3.10 9.16 -9.06
CA SER A 85 3.85 10.18 -9.79
C SER A 85 2.93 10.97 -10.71
N ARG A 86 2.71 12.24 -10.38
CA ARG A 86 1.88 13.17 -11.14
C ARG A 86 2.75 14.13 -11.95
N ASP A 87 2.59 14.13 -13.27
CA ASP A 87 3.14 15.20 -14.13
C ASP A 87 2.06 16.27 -14.27
N PRO A 88 2.32 17.55 -13.92
CA PRO A 88 1.32 18.61 -14.01
C PRO A 88 0.69 18.76 -15.40
N ASN A 89 1.43 18.43 -16.46
CA ASN A 89 0.93 18.52 -17.85
C ASN A 89 0.04 17.32 -18.24
N PHE A 90 0.11 16.22 -17.50
CA PHE A 90 -0.58 14.95 -17.80
C PHE A 90 -1.22 14.35 -16.55
N ALA A 91 -1.72 15.22 -15.67
CA ALA A 91 -2.25 14.87 -14.37
C ALA A 91 -3.39 13.83 -14.47
N SER A 92 -4.40 14.09 -15.31
CA SER A 92 -5.53 13.18 -15.52
C SER A 92 -5.11 11.76 -15.88
N HIS A 93 -4.10 11.61 -16.76
CA HIS A 93 -3.63 10.28 -17.16
C HIS A 93 -2.99 9.54 -15.97
N ALA A 94 -2.31 10.26 -15.08
CA ALA A 94 -1.70 9.68 -13.87
C ALA A 94 -2.78 9.26 -12.86
N ASP A 95 -3.79 10.11 -12.68
CA ASP A 95 -4.90 9.88 -11.76
C ASP A 95 -5.76 8.69 -12.24
N ASP A 96 -6.07 8.61 -13.54
CA ASP A 96 -6.75 7.46 -14.17
C ASP A 96 -5.96 6.16 -13.98
N PHE A 97 -4.64 6.20 -14.18
CA PHE A 97 -3.78 5.02 -13.99
C PHE A 97 -3.76 4.58 -12.52
N LEU A 98 -3.69 5.52 -11.58
CA LEU A 98 -3.71 5.24 -10.15
C LEU A 98 -5.00 4.53 -9.75
N GLU A 99 -6.15 5.06 -10.16
CA GLU A 99 -7.46 4.46 -9.84
C GLU A 99 -7.58 3.04 -10.42
N GLU A 100 -7.25 2.85 -11.70
CA GLU A 100 -7.32 1.54 -12.34
C GLU A 100 -6.31 0.54 -11.77
N PHE A 101 -5.12 0.99 -11.41
CA PHE A 101 -4.14 0.13 -10.75
C PHE A 101 -4.58 -0.25 -9.33
N LEU A 102 -5.20 0.67 -8.58
CA LEU A 102 -5.82 0.35 -7.30
C LEU A 102 -6.95 -0.69 -7.48
N LYS A 103 -7.82 -0.57 -8.49
CA LYS A 103 -8.83 -1.61 -8.81
C LYS A 103 -8.21 -2.99 -9.01
N PHE A 104 -7.12 -3.07 -9.79
CA PHE A 104 -6.36 -4.32 -9.97
C PHE A 104 -5.84 -4.87 -8.62
N LEU A 105 -5.27 -4.01 -7.78
CA LEU A 105 -4.76 -4.40 -6.47
C LEU A 105 -5.88 -4.86 -5.52
N LEU A 106 -7.05 -4.22 -5.54
CA LEU A 106 -8.19 -4.64 -4.72
C LEU A 106 -8.66 -6.05 -5.10
N VAL A 107 -8.75 -6.36 -6.39
CA VAL A 107 -9.05 -7.72 -6.86
C VAL A 107 -7.99 -8.72 -6.38
N ALA A 108 -6.70 -8.38 -6.54
CA ALA A 108 -5.61 -9.24 -6.07
C ALA A 108 -5.60 -9.43 -4.54
N SER A 109 -6.07 -8.42 -3.78
CA SER A 109 -6.21 -8.49 -2.32
C SER A 109 -7.27 -9.51 -1.88
N CYS A 110 -8.18 -9.89 -2.77
CA CYS A 110 -9.24 -10.87 -2.56
C CYS A 110 -8.91 -12.27 -3.12
N ALA A 111 -7.73 -12.48 -3.68
CA ALA A 111 -7.34 -13.76 -4.26
C ALA A 111 -7.23 -14.88 -3.20
N ALA A 112 -7.54 -16.12 -3.58
CA ALA A 112 -7.30 -17.29 -2.73
C ALA A 112 -5.80 -17.44 -2.36
N ASN A 113 -4.91 -17.02 -3.27
CA ASN A 113 -3.47 -17.07 -3.06
C ASN A 113 -3.02 -16.05 -1.98
N LYS A 114 -2.46 -16.57 -0.87
CA LYS A 114 -1.95 -15.75 0.24
C LYS A 114 -0.85 -14.77 -0.14
N SER A 115 0.02 -15.13 -1.09
CA SER A 115 1.11 -14.26 -1.56
C SER A 115 0.55 -13.10 -2.38
N ALA A 116 -0.47 -13.35 -3.19
CA ALA A 116 -1.13 -12.31 -3.96
C ALA A 116 -1.81 -11.29 -3.03
N ARG A 117 -2.56 -11.76 -2.02
CA ARG A 117 -3.17 -10.88 -1.01
C ARG A 117 -2.14 -10.03 -0.28
N PHE A 118 -1.07 -10.66 0.18
CA PHE A 118 0.04 -9.96 0.84
C PHE A 118 0.65 -8.86 -0.03
N ARG A 119 1.00 -9.17 -1.28
CA ARG A 119 1.62 -8.18 -2.17
C ARG A 119 0.66 -7.07 -2.56
N ALA A 120 -0.60 -7.38 -2.79
CA ALA A 120 -1.63 -6.39 -3.03
C ALA A 120 -1.72 -5.40 -1.87
N CYS A 121 -1.95 -5.89 -0.64
CA CYS A 121 -2.07 -5.04 0.55
C CYS A 121 -0.77 -4.27 0.83
N GLN A 122 0.40 -4.87 0.60
CA GLN A 122 1.68 -4.18 0.74
C GLN A 122 1.80 -3.00 -0.23
N ILE A 123 1.48 -3.19 -1.52
CA ILE A 123 1.56 -2.12 -2.52
C ILE A 123 0.50 -1.04 -2.24
N VAL A 124 -0.74 -1.42 -1.90
CA VAL A 124 -1.81 -0.48 -1.52
C VAL A 124 -1.38 0.37 -0.32
N SER A 125 -0.85 -0.26 0.73
CA SER A 125 -0.32 0.45 1.90
C SER A 125 0.79 1.44 1.52
N GLU A 126 1.73 1.03 0.68
CA GLU A 126 2.82 1.93 0.22
C GLU A 126 2.31 3.08 -0.66
N ILE A 127 1.27 2.87 -1.47
CA ILE A 127 0.62 3.94 -2.24
C ILE A 127 -0.06 4.94 -1.29
N ILE A 128 -0.92 4.45 -0.39
CA ILE A 128 -1.68 5.30 0.55
C ILE A 128 -0.74 6.09 1.45
N MET A 129 0.38 5.52 1.90
CA MET A 129 1.32 6.26 2.75
C MET A 129 2.14 7.32 1.99
N ARG A 130 2.13 7.30 0.66
CA ARG A 130 2.94 8.17 -0.19
C ARG A 130 2.14 9.23 -0.92
N LEU A 131 0.86 8.99 -1.16
CA LEU A 131 -0.01 9.96 -1.82
C LEU A 131 0.00 11.28 -1.05
N PRO A 132 0.07 12.44 -1.73
CA PRO A 132 -0.14 13.71 -1.06
C PRO A 132 -1.61 13.85 -0.64
N ASP A 133 -1.94 14.82 0.22
CA ASP A 133 -3.32 15.03 0.68
C ASP A 133 -4.25 15.61 -0.41
N ASP A 134 -3.67 16.19 -1.46
CA ASP A 134 -4.35 16.76 -2.63
C ASP A 134 -4.49 15.78 -3.80
N ALA A 135 -4.35 14.47 -3.55
CA ALA A 135 -4.52 13.46 -4.60
C ALA A 135 -5.97 13.46 -5.14
N GLU A 136 -6.12 13.59 -6.46
CA GLU A 136 -7.42 13.64 -7.14
C GLU A 136 -7.99 12.23 -7.38
N VAL A 137 -8.31 11.53 -6.29
CA VAL A 137 -9.06 10.27 -6.31
C VAL A 137 -10.40 10.51 -5.62
N SER A 138 -11.50 10.10 -6.25
CA SER A 138 -12.84 10.36 -5.73
C SER A 138 -13.05 9.76 -4.33
N SER A 139 -13.81 10.45 -3.48
CA SER A 139 -14.14 9.98 -2.13
C SER A 139 -14.83 8.61 -2.16
N GLU A 140 -15.78 8.41 -3.07
CA GLU A 140 -16.48 7.13 -3.25
C GLU A 140 -15.51 5.97 -3.55
N PHE A 141 -14.44 6.24 -4.30
CA PHE A 141 -13.43 5.22 -4.56
C PHE A 141 -12.56 4.94 -3.33
N TRP A 142 -12.21 5.96 -2.56
CA TRP A 142 -11.52 5.77 -1.29
C TRP A 142 -12.32 4.95 -0.29
N ASP A 143 -13.63 5.17 -0.20
CA ASP A 143 -14.51 4.36 0.65
C ASP A 143 -14.42 2.87 0.28
N LYS A 144 -14.42 2.55 -1.02
CA LYS A 144 -14.24 1.17 -1.52
C LYS A 144 -12.88 0.58 -1.13
N VAL A 145 -11.81 1.38 -1.21
CA VAL A 145 -10.45 0.95 -0.80
C VAL A 145 -10.39 0.71 0.71
N ILE A 146 -10.97 1.62 1.50
CA ILE A 146 -11.06 1.53 2.96
C ILE A 146 -11.82 0.26 3.35
N ASP A 147 -12.98 0.00 2.76
CA ASP A 147 -13.79 -1.18 3.04
C ASP A 147 -13.02 -2.48 2.75
N HIS A 148 -12.31 -2.55 1.62
CA HIS A 148 -11.46 -3.70 1.32
C HIS A 148 -10.39 -3.89 2.40
N MET A 149 -9.71 -2.81 2.80
CA MET A 149 -8.66 -2.90 3.83
C MET A 149 -9.24 -3.27 5.19
N LYS A 150 -10.43 -2.81 5.58
CA LYS A 150 -11.13 -3.22 6.81
C LYS A 150 -11.32 -4.73 6.85
N VAL A 151 -11.77 -5.35 5.75
CA VAL A 151 -11.86 -6.82 5.68
C VAL A 151 -10.48 -7.48 5.79
N ARG A 152 -9.43 -6.88 5.22
CA ARG A 152 -8.06 -7.41 5.28
C ARG A 152 -7.40 -7.29 6.67
N VAL A 153 -7.90 -6.44 7.57
CA VAL A 153 -7.47 -6.43 8.98
C VAL A 153 -7.76 -7.79 9.65
N GLN A 154 -8.73 -8.57 9.16
CA GLN A 154 -9.10 -9.88 9.71
C GLN A 154 -8.52 -11.07 8.90
N ASP A 155 -7.56 -10.81 8.02
CA ASP A 155 -6.96 -11.85 7.17
C ASP A 155 -6.27 -12.95 8.00
N LYS A 156 -6.31 -14.21 7.53
CA LYS A 156 -5.57 -15.32 8.16
C LYS A 156 -4.06 -15.09 8.21
N VAL A 157 -3.50 -14.31 7.28
CA VAL A 157 -2.06 -14.06 7.16
C VAL A 157 -1.67 -12.79 7.93
N PRO A 158 -0.79 -12.87 8.94
CA PRO A 158 -0.42 -11.69 9.76
C PRO A 158 0.16 -10.53 8.95
N LEU A 159 0.97 -10.80 7.93
CA LEU A 159 1.52 -9.75 7.07
C LEU A 159 0.43 -9.00 6.29
N VAL A 160 -0.65 -9.68 5.88
CA VAL A 160 -1.77 -9.00 5.21
C VAL A 160 -2.45 -8.05 6.20
N ARG A 161 -2.74 -8.52 7.42
CA ARG A 161 -3.34 -7.70 8.48
C ARG A 161 -2.46 -6.48 8.80
N MET A 162 -1.16 -6.68 8.94
CA MET A 162 -0.19 -5.61 9.21
C MET A 162 -0.25 -4.50 8.14
N PHE A 163 -0.24 -4.85 6.85
CA PHE A 163 -0.30 -3.84 5.79
C PHE A 163 -1.68 -3.21 5.65
N ALA A 164 -2.76 -3.95 5.93
CA ALA A 164 -4.12 -3.39 5.97
C ALA A 164 -4.26 -2.36 7.09
N VAL A 165 -3.80 -2.66 8.30
CA VAL A 165 -3.75 -1.72 9.43
C VAL A 165 -2.92 -0.49 9.06
N ARG A 166 -1.73 -0.68 8.51
CA ARG A 166 -0.88 0.44 8.09
C ARG A 166 -1.56 1.32 7.03
N ALA A 167 -2.25 0.73 6.05
CA ALA A 167 -3.01 1.48 5.06
C ALA A 167 -4.11 2.32 5.72
N LEU A 168 -4.91 1.71 6.59
CA LEU A 168 -6.02 2.37 7.29
C LEU A 168 -5.57 3.45 8.29
N SER A 169 -4.31 3.39 8.76
CA SER A 169 -3.77 4.36 9.71
C SER A 169 -3.87 5.83 9.26
N ARG A 170 -3.87 6.09 7.94
CA ARG A 170 -4.03 7.45 7.40
C ARG A 170 -5.41 8.04 7.66
N PHE A 171 -6.42 7.18 7.77
CA PHE A 171 -7.83 7.55 7.91
C PHE A 171 -8.35 7.39 9.35
N ALA A 172 -7.59 6.74 10.24
CA ALA A 172 -8.04 6.41 11.60
C ALA A 172 -8.27 7.61 12.53
N ASN A 173 -7.81 8.81 12.16
CA ASN A 173 -8.02 10.05 12.92
C ASN A 173 -9.13 10.93 12.32
N ASP A 174 -9.75 10.50 11.23
CA ASP A 174 -10.86 11.21 10.60
C ASP A 174 -12.16 10.83 11.30
N SER A 175 -12.93 11.83 11.74
CA SER A 175 -14.20 11.65 12.42
C SER A 175 -15.25 10.92 11.57
N GLU A 176 -15.17 11.06 10.25
CA GLU A 176 -16.07 10.35 9.32
C GLU A 176 -15.76 8.85 9.27
N ASN A 177 -14.53 8.47 9.65
CA ASN A 177 -14.00 7.10 9.61
C ASN A 177 -13.85 6.48 11.01
N GLY A 178 -14.73 6.86 11.94
CA GLY A 178 -14.69 6.38 13.34
C GLY A 178 -14.80 4.85 13.49
N ASP A 179 -15.35 4.16 12.49
CA ASP A 179 -15.44 2.71 12.47
C ASP A 179 -14.08 2.01 12.25
N ILE A 180 -13.10 2.67 11.61
CA ILE A 180 -11.71 2.20 11.55
C ILE A 180 -11.11 2.12 12.95
N LEU A 181 -11.33 3.16 13.77
CA LEU A 181 -10.83 3.20 15.13
C LEU A 181 -11.46 2.08 15.98
N ASN A 182 -12.78 1.91 15.88
CA ASN A 182 -13.49 0.83 16.57
C ASN A 182 -12.93 -0.54 16.16
N LEU A 183 -12.73 -0.78 14.87
CA LEU A 183 -12.12 -2.02 14.37
C LEU A 183 -10.72 -2.25 14.96
N PHE A 184 -9.88 -1.22 15.08
CA PHE A 184 -8.55 -1.36 15.70
C PHE A 184 -8.64 -1.71 17.19
N LEU A 185 -9.54 -1.07 17.94
CA LEU A 185 -9.76 -1.33 19.36
C LEU A 185 -10.34 -2.74 19.60
N GLU A 186 -11.18 -3.25 18.71
CA GLU A 186 -11.70 -4.61 18.74
C GLU A 186 -10.62 -5.66 18.43
N VAL A 187 -9.74 -5.38 17.47
CA VAL A 187 -8.77 -6.36 16.96
C VAL A 187 -7.52 -6.47 17.85
N ILE A 188 -7.02 -5.37 18.41
CA ILE A 188 -5.73 -5.36 19.13
C ILE A 188 -5.66 -6.35 20.31
N PRO A 189 -6.70 -6.55 21.16
CA PRO A 189 -6.62 -7.48 22.28
C PRO A 189 -6.62 -8.95 21.83
N MET A 190 -7.20 -9.23 20.65
CA MET A 190 -7.35 -10.58 20.10
C MET A 190 -6.18 -10.97 19.18
N GLU A 191 -5.41 -9.99 18.71
CA GLU A 191 -4.35 -10.19 17.74
C GLU A 191 -3.14 -10.92 18.35
N GLN A 192 -2.84 -12.10 17.82
CA GLN A 192 -1.78 -12.97 18.34
C GLN A 192 -0.38 -12.56 17.86
N ASN A 193 -0.26 -11.94 16.69
CA ASN A 193 1.03 -11.58 16.11
C ASN A 193 1.54 -10.23 16.67
N PRO A 194 2.74 -10.21 17.29
CA PRO A 194 3.24 -8.99 17.94
C PRO A 194 3.54 -7.85 16.95
N GLU A 195 3.94 -8.14 15.72
CA GLU A 195 4.20 -7.08 14.72
C GLU A 195 2.88 -6.45 14.24
N VAL A 196 1.78 -7.21 14.17
CA VAL A 196 0.45 -6.65 13.88
C VAL A 196 -0.04 -5.81 15.06
N ARG A 197 0.03 -6.30 16.31
CA ARG A 197 -0.32 -5.51 17.51
C ARG A 197 0.45 -4.20 17.58
N LYS A 198 1.77 -4.26 17.37
CA LYS A 198 2.64 -3.09 17.30
C LYS A 198 2.21 -2.12 16.20
N THR A 199 1.82 -2.61 15.04
CA THR A 199 1.36 -1.77 13.93
C THR A 199 0.02 -1.10 14.24
N ILE A 200 -0.92 -1.81 14.87
CA ILE A 200 -2.20 -1.22 15.33
C ILE A 200 -1.92 -0.14 16.36
N LEU A 201 -1.12 -0.44 17.37
CA LEU A 201 -0.74 0.48 18.43
C LEU A 201 -0.12 1.79 17.90
N LEU A 202 0.80 1.69 16.95
CA LEU A 202 1.39 2.86 16.30
C LEU A 202 0.39 3.65 15.44
N SER A 203 -0.67 3.00 14.97
CA SER A 203 -1.74 3.61 14.16
C SER A 203 -2.83 4.29 14.99
N LEU A 204 -2.92 4.02 16.29
CA LEU A 204 -3.94 4.63 17.14
C LEU A 204 -3.73 6.16 17.28
N PRO A 205 -4.76 6.99 17.05
CA PRO A 205 -4.70 8.42 17.33
C PRO A 205 -4.65 8.68 18.84
N PRO A 206 -4.02 9.77 19.30
CA PRO A 206 -4.04 10.13 20.72
C PRO A 206 -5.41 10.65 21.13
N SER A 207 -6.16 9.86 21.90
CA SER A 207 -7.45 10.26 22.45
C SER A 207 -7.76 9.51 23.74
N ASN A 208 -8.76 9.97 24.49
CA ASN A 208 -9.23 9.26 25.68
C ASN A 208 -9.73 7.84 25.35
N ALA A 209 -10.26 7.63 24.14
CA ALA A 209 -10.73 6.32 23.70
C ALA A 209 -9.61 5.31 23.46
N THR A 210 -8.38 5.77 23.15
CA THR A 210 -7.24 4.89 22.85
C THR A 210 -6.26 4.77 24.02
N LEU A 211 -6.28 5.73 24.96
CA LEU A 211 -5.30 5.83 26.04
C LEU A 211 -5.19 4.54 26.86
N GLN A 212 -6.32 3.98 27.30
CA GLN A 212 -6.29 2.78 28.14
C GLN A 212 -5.65 1.59 27.41
N VAL A 213 -6.04 1.34 26.16
CA VAL A 213 -5.46 0.26 25.34
C VAL A 213 -3.96 0.46 25.13
N ILE A 214 -3.50 1.69 24.96
CA ILE A 214 -2.07 2.01 24.82
C ILE A 214 -1.33 1.71 26.13
N ILE A 215 -1.91 2.08 27.29
CA ILE A 215 -1.35 1.76 28.60
C ILE A 215 -1.29 0.25 28.81
N ASP A 216 -2.35 -0.49 28.49
CA ASP A 216 -2.39 -1.94 28.61
C ASP A 216 -1.29 -2.62 27.76
N CYS A 217 -1.00 -2.06 26.58
CA CYS A 217 0.10 -2.53 25.72
C CYS A 217 1.50 -2.32 26.33
N THR A 218 1.67 -1.51 27.38
CA THR A 218 2.95 -1.45 28.14
C THR A 218 3.23 -2.74 28.91
N LEU A 219 2.21 -3.59 29.10
CA LEU A 219 2.28 -4.90 29.74
C LEU A 219 2.19 -6.05 28.72
N ASP A 220 2.29 -5.77 27.41
CA ASP A 220 2.25 -6.80 26.36
C ASP A 220 3.36 -7.84 26.56
N VAL A 221 3.08 -9.10 26.22
CA VAL A 221 4.06 -10.20 26.27
C VAL A 221 5.31 -9.93 25.43
N SER A 222 5.17 -9.23 24.30
CA SER A 222 6.25 -8.87 23.40
C SER A 222 6.95 -7.59 23.82
N GLU A 223 8.27 -7.65 23.99
CA GLU A 223 9.11 -6.47 24.24
C GLU A 223 8.95 -5.40 23.15
N SER A 224 8.82 -5.81 21.89
CA SER A 224 8.70 -4.86 20.77
C SER A 224 7.40 -4.06 20.82
N VAL A 225 6.32 -4.64 21.37
CA VAL A 225 5.03 -3.98 21.56
C VAL A 225 5.10 -3.04 22.76
N ARG A 226 5.65 -3.49 23.90
CA ARG A 226 5.86 -2.64 25.08
C ARG A 226 6.67 -1.39 24.74
N LYS A 227 7.78 -1.54 24.00
CA LYS A 227 8.60 -0.42 23.55
C LYS A 227 7.80 0.55 22.68
N ALA A 228 6.98 0.04 21.76
CA ALA A 228 6.12 0.88 20.94
C ALA A 228 5.07 1.62 21.77
N ALA A 229 4.49 1.00 22.80
CA ALA A 229 3.54 1.64 23.71
C ALA A 229 4.17 2.85 24.41
N TYR A 230 5.36 2.68 25.00
CA TYR A 230 6.08 3.79 25.61
C TYR A 230 6.43 4.89 24.59
N CYS A 231 6.82 4.53 23.37
CA CYS A 231 7.05 5.51 22.31
C CYS A 231 5.77 6.27 21.95
N VAL A 232 4.61 5.61 21.89
CA VAL A 232 3.33 6.27 21.59
C VAL A 232 2.95 7.23 22.72
N LEU A 233 3.05 6.80 23.98
CA LEU A 233 2.77 7.65 25.14
C LEU A 233 3.67 8.89 25.16
N ALA A 234 4.98 8.70 24.95
CA ALA A 234 5.95 9.79 24.99
C ALA A 234 5.79 10.80 23.84
N ASN A 235 5.42 10.35 22.64
CA ASN A 235 5.41 11.19 21.43
C ASN A 235 4.02 11.74 21.06
N LYS A 236 2.93 11.07 21.45
CA LYS A 236 1.57 11.45 21.03
C LYS A 236 0.72 12.06 22.15
N PHE A 237 1.02 11.81 23.42
CA PHE A 237 0.24 12.33 24.54
C PHE A 237 1.03 13.42 25.30
N PRO A 238 0.45 14.61 25.50
CA PRO A 238 0.99 15.57 26.46
C PRO A 238 1.02 14.93 27.86
N LEU A 239 2.08 15.16 28.64
CA LEU A 239 2.19 14.64 30.01
C LEU A 239 1.01 15.04 30.91
N GLN A 240 0.35 16.15 30.59
CA GLN A 240 -0.81 16.67 31.31
C GLN A 240 -2.07 15.81 31.12
N SER A 241 -2.14 15.05 30.02
CA SER A 241 -3.26 14.16 29.68
C SER A 241 -3.18 12.80 30.38
N LEU A 242 -2.12 12.54 31.16
CA LEU A 242 -1.86 11.27 31.86
C LEU A 242 -2.18 11.34 33.37
N ARG A 243 -3.02 12.30 33.79
CA ARG A 243 -3.42 12.50 35.19
C ARG A 243 -4.73 11.80 35.52
#